data_AF-A0A0G1VZK8-F1
#
_entry.id   AF-A0A0G1VZK8-F1
#
_cell.length_a   1.000
_cell.length_b   1.000
_cell.length_c   1.000
_cell.angle_alpha   90.00
_cell.angle_beta   90.00
_cell.angle_gamma   90.00
#
_symmetry.space_group_name_H-M   'P 1'
#
loop_
_entity.id
_entity.type
_entity.pdbx_description
1 polymer ?
#
loop_
_entity_poly.entity_id
_entity_poly.type
_entity_poly.pdbx_seq_one_letter_code
_entity_poly.pdbx_strand_id
1 'polypeptide(L)'
;MEKKFARMKNDILGKNYSLSIAYVTPAKSRELNKKYRKKDKATNVLAFPLRKDMGELVLCPGVIKKEAKNFGRTFEQFLGFLVIHGMLHLKGGQHSSKMEREEEKYDKKYFSRDRRRVIRNPRRGGRIPKRRNES
;
A
#
# COMPACT_ATOMS: atom_id res chain seq x y z
N MET A 1 -5.06 12.83 11.32
CA MET A 1 -4.50 12.02 10.21
C MET A 1 -3.58 12.85 9.31
N GLU A 2 -3.96 14.07 8.95
CA GLU A 2 -3.20 14.97 8.05
C GLU A 2 -1.76 15.28 8.51
N LYS A 3 -1.55 15.59 9.79
CA LYS A 3 -0.21 15.85 10.34
C LYS A 3 0.76 14.67 10.15
N LYS A 4 0.26 13.44 10.07
CA LYS A 4 1.05 12.23 9.83
C LYS A 4 1.45 12.12 8.36
N PHE A 5 0.53 12.41 7.44
CA PHE A 5 0.82 12.41 5.99
C PHE A 5 1.83 13.48 5.60
N ALA A 6 1.73 14.69 6.16
CA ALA A 6 2.72 15.75 5.91
C ALA A 6 4.13 15.35 6.36
N ARG A 7 4.26 14.69 7.52
CA ARG A 7 5.54 14.15 8.00
C ARG A 7 6.07 13.03 7.10
N MET A 8 5.21 12.08 6.70
CA MET A 8 5.58 11.01 5.76
C MET A 8 6.08 11.59 4.43
N LYS A 9 5.36 12.55 3.87
CA LYS A 9 5.72 13.24 2.63
C LYS A 9 7.08 13.90 2.75
N ASN A 10 7.33 14.63 3.83
CA ASN A 10 8.60 15.32 4.05
C ASN A 10 9.77 14.34 4.22
N ASP A 11 9.55 13.21 4.90
CA ASP A 11 10.59 12.22 5.17
C ASP A 11 10.92 11.34 3.94
N ILE A 12 9.95 11.13 3.04
CA ILE A 12 10.12 10.29 1.85
C ILE A 12 10.52 11.14 0.64
N LEU A 13 9.70 12.15 0.33
CA LEU A 13 9.80 12.97 -0.89
C LEU A 13 10.53 14.31 -0.69
N GLY A 14 10.66 14.77 0.56
CA GLY A 14 11.32 16.05 0.90
C GLY A 14 10.34 17.21 1.06
N LYS A 15 10.76 18.27 1.76
CA LYS A 15 9.89 19.41 2.12
C LYS A 15 9.32 20.16 0.90
N ASN A 16 10.09 20.26 -0.18
CA ASN A 16 9.71 21.04 -1.36
C ASN A 16 8.87 20.24 -2.37
N TYR A 17 8.63 18.95 -2.13
CA TYR A 17 7.83 18.13 -3.04
C TYR A 17 6.33 18.42 -2.89
N SER A 18 5.61 18.67 -3.98
CA SER A 18 4.16 18.83 -3.98
C SER A 18 3.46 17.49 -4.25
N LEU A 19 2.63 17.04 -3.32
CA LEU A 19 1.90 15.77 -3.43
C LEU A 19 0.40 16.00 -3.36
N SER A 20 -0.30 15.62 -4.43
CA SER A 20 -1.76 15.51 -4.45
C SER A 20 -2.19 14.08 -4.08
N ILE A 21 -3.28 13.94 -3.33
CA ILE A 21 -3.93 12.65 -3.06
C ILE A 21 -5.41 12.80 -3.42
N ALA A 22 -5.85 12.03 -4.40
CA ALA A 22 -7.24 12.01 -4.86
C ALA A 22 -7.91 10.67 -4.51
N TYR A 23 -9.12 10.74 -3.97
CA TYR A 23 -9.94 9.55 -3.73
C TYR A 23 -10.96 9.37 -4.86
N VAL A 24 -11.01 8.17 -5.42
CA VAL A 24 -11.87 7.86 -6.57
C VAL A 24 -12.72 6.62 -6.35
N THR A 25 -13.82 6.54 -7.10
CA THR A 25 -14.67 5.34 -7.13
C THR A 25 -13.98 4.18 -7.86
N PRO A 26 -14.40 2.92 -7.63
CA PRO A 26 -13.86 1.77 -8.36
C PRO A 26 -14.00 1.89 -9.89
N ALA A 27 -15.11 2.49 -10.37
CA ALA A 27 -15.33 2.74 -11.79
C ALA A 27 -14.27 3.69 -12.36
N LYS A 28 -14.01 4.81 -11.68
CA LYS A 28 -12.99 5.77 -12.12
C LYS A 28 -11.58 5.20 -12.00
N SER A 29 -11.29 4.43 -10.95
CA SER A 29 -10.02 3.71 -10.80
C SER A 29 -9.78 2.73 -11.96
N ARG A 30 -10.80 1.96 -12.37
CA ARG A 30 -10.74 1.05 -13.52
C ARG A 30 -10.47 1.81 -14.83
N GLU A 31 -11.18 2.91 -15.05
CA GLU A 31 -10.98 3.78 -16.22
C GLU A 31 -9.53 4.27 -16.30
N LEU A 32 -8.99 4.83 -15.21
CA LEU A 32 -7.62 5.32 -15.14
C LEU A 32 -6.58 4.20 -15.32
N ASN A 33 -6.81 3.04 -14.70
CA ASN A 33 -5.90 1.90 -14.83
C ASN A 33 -5.88 1.33 -16.26
N LYS A 34 -7.03 1.34 -16.95
CA LYS A 34 -7.13 1.00 -18.37
C LYS A 34 -6.39 2.03 -19.23
N LYS A 35 -6.62 3.32 -18.99
CA LYS A 35 -6.00 4.42 -19.77
C LYS A 35 -4.48 4.44 -19.65
N TYR A 36 -3.94 4.35 -18.43
CA TYR A 36 -2.51 4.59 -18.18
C TYR A 36 -1.67 3.31 -18.05
N ARG A 37 -2.27 2.17 -17.68
CA ARG A 37 -1.56 0.89 -17.50
C ARG A 37 -2.06 -0.22 -18.43
N LYS A 38 -3.02 0.06 -19.32
CA LYS A 38 -3.67 -0.92 -20.21
C LYS A 38 -4.27 -2.11 -19.45
N LYS A 39 -4.69 -1.91 -18.20
CA LYS A 39 -5.27 -2.95 -17.33
C LYS A 39 -6.73 -2.62 -17.03
N ASP A 40 -7.65 -3.41 -17.57
CA ASP A 40 -9.09 -3.19 -17.42
C ASP A 40 -9.65 -3.74 -16.09
N LYS A 41 -9.10 -3.25 -14.96
CA LYS A 41 -9.57 -3.59 -13.62
C LYS A 41 -9.38 -2.43 -12.66
N ALA A 42 -10.25 -2.31 -11.65
CA ALA A 42 -10.04 -1.36 -10.57
C ALA A 42 -8.78 -1.73 -9.78
N THR A 43 -8.07 -0.72 -9.28
CA THR A 43 -6.87 -0.90 -8.45
C THR A 43 -6.92 -0.02 -7.21
N ASN A 44 -6.11 -0.36 -6.22
CA ASN A 44 -6.06 0.28 -4.91
C ASN A 44 -5.36 1.65 -4.97
N VAL A 45 -4.23 1.74 -5.69
CA VAL A 45 -3.43 2.96 -5.86
C VAL A 45 -2.85 3.06 -7.28
N LEU A 46 -2.86 4.28 -7.81
CA LEU A 46 -2.08 4.68 -8.98
C LEU A 46 -1.20 5.87 -8.58
N ALA A 47 0.08 5.83 -8.96
CA ALA A 47 1.02 6.92 -8.73
C ALA A 47 1.37 7.57 -10.07
N PHE A 48 1.20 8.89 -10.16
CA PHE A 48 1.46 9.70 -11.34
C PHE A 48 2.59 10.69 -11.03
N PRO A 49 3.82 10.42 -11.48
CA PRO A 49 4.88 11.42 -11.43
C PRO A 49 4.59 12.50 -12.47
N LEU A 50 4.24 13.71 -12.03
CA LEU A 50 3.88 14.83 -12.93
C LEU A 50 5.14 15.63 -13.30
N ARG A 51 5.98 15.92 -12.31
CA ARG A 51 7.28 16.60 -12.45
C ARG A 51 8.28 16.01 -11.44
N LYS A 52 9.54 16.43 -11.52
CA LYS A 52 10.62 15.99 -10.60
C LYS A 52 10.28 16.22 -9.11
N ASP A 53 9.49 17.24 -8.82
CA ASP A 53 9.10 17.70 -7.50
C ASP A 53 7.58 17.67 -7.28
N MET A 54 6.81 17.05 -8.19
CA MET A 54 5.35 17.02 -8.12
C MET A 54 4.80 15.67 -8.55
N GLY A 55 3.87 15.13 -7.76
CA GLY A 55 3.17 13.91 -8.13
C GLY A 55 1.77 13.82 -7.53
N GLU A 56 1.01 12.87 -8.04
CA GLU A 56 -0.33 12.59 -7.60
C GLU A 56 -0.52 11.11 -7.28
N LEU A 57 -1.19 10.81 -6.17
CA LEU A 57 -1.66 9.49 -5.82
C LEU A 57 -3.18 9.43 -5.97
N VAL A 58 -3.64 8.52 -6.80
CA VAL A 58 -5.07 8.23 -6.94
C VAL A 58 -5.38 6.95 -6.18
N LEU A 59 -6.18 7.06 -5.14
CA LEU A 59 -6.53 5.98 -4.22
C LEU A 59 -8.00 5.60 -4.38
N CYS A 60 -8.30 4.31 -4.31
CA CYS A 60 -9.68 3.82 -4.35
C CYS A 60 -10.10 3.20 -3.01
N PRO A 61 -10.75 3.94 -2.10
CA PRO A 61 -11.14 3.43 -0.78
C PRO A 61 -11.95 2.14 -0.82
N GLY A 62 -12.82 1.98 -1.83
CA GLY A 62 -13.63 0.78 -2.01
C GLY A 62 -12.81 -0.47 -2.31
N VAL A 63 -11.74 -0.35 -3.11
CA VAL A 63 -10.81 -1.46 -3.39
C VAL A 63 -9.90 -1.69 -2.18
N ILE A 64 -9.36 -0.63 -1.59
CA ILE A 64 -8.48 -0.67 -0.41
C ILE A 64 -9.17 -1.38 0.76
N LYS A 65 -10.44 -1.06 1.05
CA LYS A 65 -11.21 -1.69 2.14
C LYS A 65 -11.43 -3.18 1.93
N LYS A 66 -11.62 -3.61 0.67
CA LYS A 66 -11.77 -5.03 0.32
C LYS A 66 -10.46 -5.78 0.48
N GLU A 67 -9.37 -5.22 -0.05
CA GLU A 67 -8.05 -5.85 -0.04
C GLU A 67 -7.37 -5.83 1.33
N ALA A 68 -7.60 -4.82 2.16
CA ALA A 68 -7.02 -4.72 3.51
C ALA A 68 -7.25 -5.99 4.34
N LYS A 69 -8.42 -6.61 4.20
CA LYS A 69 -8.78 -7.88 4.86
C LYS A 69 -7.87 -9.03 4.45
N ASN A 70 -7.46 -9.10 3.18
CA ASN A 70 -6.60 -10.16 2.66
C ASN A 70 -5.17 -10.08 3.23
N PHE A 71 -4.74 -8.88 3.61
CA PHE A 71 -3.44 -8.62 4.23
C PHE A 71 -3.50 -8.60 5.77
N GLY A 72 -4.65 -8.87 6.38
CA GLY A 72 -4.83 -8.80 7.84
C GLY A 72 -4.57 -7.41 8.42
N ARG A 73 -4.73 -6.35 7.63
CA ARG A 73 -4.51 -4.96 8.02
C ARG A 73 -5.84 -4.23 8.19
N THR A 74 -5.88 -3.22 9.07
CA THR A 74 -7.01 -2.28 9.09
C THR A 74 -7.01 -1.42 7.82
N PHE A 75 -8.15 -0.79 7.51
CA PHE A 75 -8.23 0.14 6.40
C PHE A 75 -7.15 1.24 6.49
N GLU A 76 -6.96 1.83 7.67
CA GLU A 76 -5.97 2.89 7.89
C GLU A 76 -4.52 2.40 7.73
N GLN A 77 -4.22 1.19 8.20
CA GLN A 77 -2.89 0.58 8.05
C GLN A 77 -2.58 0.28 6.59
N PHE A 78 -3.55 -0.26 5.85
CA PHE A 78 -3.34 -0.57 4.44
C PHE A 78 -3.30 0.70 3.58
N LEU A 79 -4.17 1.67 3.86
CA LEU A 79 -4.13 2.99 3.22
C LEU A 79 -2.77 3.67 3.45
N GLY A 80 -2.30 3.69 4.70
CA GLY A 80 -1.01 4.25 5.06
C GLY A 80 0.17 3.61 4.33
N PHE A 81 0.17 2.27 4.26
CA PHE A 81 1.14 1.52 3.48
C PHE A 81 1.10 1.87 1.99
N LEU A 82 -0.09 1.95 1.38
CA LEU A 82 -0.23 2.31 -0.03
C LEU A 82 0.25 3.73 -0.33
N VAL A 83 0.06 4.67 0.61
CA VAL A 83 0.60 6.03 0.47
C VAL A 83 2.13 6.02 0.54
N ILE A 84 2.73 5.28 1.46
CA ILE A 84 4.20 5.12 1.54
C ILE A 84 4.73 4.51 0.24
N HIS A 85 4.13 3.40 -0.21
CA HIS A 85 4.46 2.71 -1.45
C HIS A 85 4.37 3.65 -2.66
N GLY A 86 3.26 4.40 -2.78
CA GLY A 86 3.07 5.40 -3.82
C GLY A 86 4.12 6.51 -3.80
N MET A 87 4.44 7.07 -2.62
CA MET A 87 5.48 8.09 -2.47
C MET A 87 6.87 7.55 -2.86
N LEU A 88 7.20 6.31 -2.51
CA LEU A 88 8.48 5.70 -2.89
C LEU A 88 8.58 5.50 -4.41
N HIS A 89 7.49 5.17 -5.09
CA HIS A 89 7.45 5.14 -6.56
C HIS A 89 7.66 6.53 -7.18
N LEU A 90 6.99 7.55 -6.63
CA LEU A 90 7.16 8.94 -7.09
C LEU A 90 8.60 9.43 -6.95
N LYS A 91 9.34 8.95 -5.94
CA LYS A 91 10.77 9.23 -5.75
C LYS A 91 11.68 8.57 -6.80
N GLY A 92 11.15 7.70 -7.66
CA GLY A 92 11.92 6.89 -8.61
C GLY A 92 12.31 5.52 -8.09
N GLY A 93 11.70 5.06 -6.99
CA GLY A 93 11.83 3.68 -6.52
C GLY A 93 11.21 2.70 -7.54
N GLN A 94 12.05 1.88 -8.16
CA GLN A 94 11.61 0.69 -8.88
C GLN A 94 11.37 -0.44 -7.87
N HIS A 95 10.41 -1.34 -8.17
CA HIS A 95 10.17 -2.54 -7.35
C HIS A 95 11.46 -3.34 -7.21
N SER A 96 12.12 -3.16 -6.07
CA SER A 96 13.44 -3.69 -5.76
C SER A 96 13.51 -3.98 -4.27
N SER A 97 14.42 -4.86 -3.87
CA SER A 97 14.66 -5.17 -2.44
C SER A 97 15.01 -3.94 -1.61
N LYS A 98 15.59 -2.90 -2.23
CA LYS A 98 15.82 -1.60 -1.59
C LYS A 98 14.52 -0.87 -1.28
N MET A 99 13.56 -0.90 -2.21
CA MET A 99 12.25 -0.29 -2.01
C MET A 99 11.48 -0.98 -0.90
N GLU A 100 11.47 -2.31 -0.87
CA GLU A 100 10.82 -3.12 0.17
C GLU A 100 11.37 -2.80 1.57
N ARG A 101 12.69 -2.63 1.72
CA ARG A 101 13.31 -2.21 2.99
C ARG A 101 12.86 -0.82 3.44
N GLU A 102 12.76 0.14 2.52
CA GLU A 102 12.26 1.48 2.85
C GLU A 102 10.76 1.45 3.18
N GLU A 103 9.96 0.66 2.46
CA GLU A 103 8.55 0.42 2.80
C GLU A 103 8.41 -0.09 4.23
N GLU A 104 9.15 -1.14 4.60
CA GLU A 104 9.14 -1.68 5.96
C GLU A 104 9.57 -0.65 7.01
N LYS A 105 10.62 0.11 6.73
CA LYS A 105 11.16 1.14 7.64
C LYS A 105 10.12 2.21 7.92
N TYR A 106 9.47 2.76 6.88
CA TYR A 106 8.45 3.79 7.04
C TYR A 106 7.14 3.21 7.61
N ASP A 107 6.71 2.03 7.18
CA ASP A 107 5.55 1.33 7.76
C ASP A 107 5.79 1.10 9.26
N LYS A 108 7.00 0.69 9.65
CA LYS A 108 7.37 0.53 11.05
C LYS A 108 7.37 1.87 11.79
N LYS A 109 7.99 2.92 11.24
CA LYS A 109 8.09 4.24 11.86
C LYS A 109 6.72 4.85 12.15
N TYR A 110 5.77 4.70 11.23
CA TYR A 110 4.49 5.37 11.30
C TYR A 110 3.35 4.49 11.80
N PHE A 111 3.41 3.17 11.60
CA PHE A 111 2.29 2.25 11.86
C PHE A 111 2.65 1.08 12.81
N SER A 112 3.91 0.88 13.24
CA SER A 112 4.25 -0.24 14.17
C SER A 112 3.52 -0.22 15.51
N ARG A 113 3.14 0.96 16.03
CA ARG A 113 2.45 1.04 17.32
C ARG A 113 1.03 0.45 17.30
N ASP A 114 0.49 0.20 16.11
CA ASP A 114 -0.89 -0.25 15.89
C ASP A 114 -0.98 -1.75 15.50
N ARG A 115 0.16 -2.46 15.41
CA ARG A 115 0.20 -3.91 15.12
C ARG A 115 -0.25 -4.80 16.28
N ARG A 116 -0.45 -4.27 17.49
CA ARG A 116 -0.95 -5.04 18.65
C ARG A 116 -2.44 -5.43 18.55
N ARG A 117 -3.16 -4.98 17.51
CA ARG A 117 -4.58 -5.32 17.26
C ARG A 117 -4.82 -6.17 16.00
N VAL A 118 -3.79 -6.82 15.46
CA VAL A 118 -4.04 -7.87 14.45
C VAL A 118 -4.47 -9.14 15.16
N ILE A 119 -5.76 -9.45 15.08
CA ILE A 119 -6.37 -10.71 15.52
C ILE A 119 -5.52 -11.87 14.97
N ARG A 120 -4.91 -12.64 15.87
CA ARG A 120 -4.28 -13.93 15.52
C ARG A 120 -5.36 -14.81 14.89
N ASN A 121 -5.27 -15.07 13.59
CA ASN A 121 -6.08 -16.09 12.94
C ASN A 121 -5.39 -17.46 13.16
N PRO A 122 -5.95 -18.40 13.93
CA PRO A 122 -5.26 -19.62 14.34
C PRO A 122 -5.22 -20.73 13.26
N ARG A 123 -5.52 -20.45 11.99
CA ARG A 123 -5.77 -21.48 10.96
C ARG A 123 -4.79 -21.52 9.80
N ARG A 124 -3.48 -21.59 10.07
CA ARG A 124 -2.50 -22.16 9.12
C ARG A 124 -1.44 -22.96 9.87
N GLY A 125 -1.80 -24.20 10.18
CA GLY A 125 -0.92 -25.22 10.77
C GLY A 125 -1.35 -26.61 10.30
N GLY A 126 -1.51 -26.82 9.00
CA GLY A 126 -1.78 -28.13 8.43
C GLY A 126 -0.48 -28.93 8.30
N ARG A 127 -0.13 -29.73 9.32
CA ARG A 127 0.75 -30.88 9.15
C ARG A 127 -0.08 -32.01 8.54
N ILE A 128 0.32 -32.50 7.37
CA ILE A 128 -0.20 -33.74 6.79
C ILE A 128 0.44 -34.90 7.59
N PRO A 129 -0.33 -35.84 8.18
CA PRO A 129 0.24 -37.04 8.78
C PRO A 129 0.69 -38.00 7.67
N LYS A 130 1.96 -38.43 7.69
CA LYS A 130 2.42 -39.57 6.90
C LYS A 130 1.74 -40.84 7.46
N ARG A 131 0.91 -41.50 6.66
CA ARG A 131 0.43 -42.85 6.92
C ARG A 131 1.64 -43.80 6.98
N ARG A 132 1.81 -44.54 8.08
CA ARG A 132 2.62 -45.77 8.09
C ARG A 132 1.73 -46.89 7.59
N ASN A 133 2.19 -47.59 6.56
CA ASN A 133 1.63 -48.89 6.19
C ASN A 133 2.19 -49.92 7.17
N GLU A 134 1.28 -50.73 7.70
CA GLU A 134 1.56 -51.95 8.46
C GLU A 134 1.98 -53.05 7.49
N SER A 135 3.03 -53.78 7.85
CA SER A 135 3.34 -55.15 7.42
C SER A 135 4.20 -55.79 8.51
#